data_AF-M6VYR4-F1
#
_entry.id   AF-M6VYR4-F1
#
_cell.length_a   1.000
_cell.length_b   1.000
_cell.length_c   1.000
_cell.angle_alpha   90.00
_cell.angle_beta   90.00
_cell.angle_gamma   90.00
#
_symmetry.space_group_name_H-M   'P 1'
#
loop_
_entity.id
_entity.type
_entity.pdbx_description
1 polymer ?
#
loop_
_entity_poly.entity_id
_entity_poly.type
_entity_poly.pdbx_seq_one_letter_code
_entity_poly.pdbx_strand_id
1 'polypeptide(L)'
;MILEFLEKKEISDLFESIAQRYSEKESEQIRDRYSNLDSKTAPQKILELWYNRVELLTEIDDLLRKNPELQKEWRRTAWTAAISSGVIAHRPPVLEKAFREFPTETAKSALNLFVAAHKSKNRQSVDIILKNITNANSFPLDRLEKETIISILKYPNLLEKLLRVGWDPNRILELEKYTVRKEEKPIEKEETTLLILTMEDESVSNDTLQILLKYGANSSLGVKRKSEGKEYLLYPLTANDNYRNGILKKLKSRTLIEGPLQEFHTKYPIYSVLKYYAEERNVQAFTKTLSGIDLIAMEKEMRRLQKENLVPMEIPRVGRNGSDQTSILGIVSSLATAYFKYEGTRECLTGRHSEAFEIQKIFYNVIGKDEDLKRFFLENLGKSGTFRKDPFKEDPVFCGTYDKI
;
A
#
# COMPACT_ATOMS: atom_id res chain seq x y z
N MET A 1 37.60 47.28 -18.96
CA MET A 1 38.88 46.59 -19.26
C MET A 1 39.06 45.38 -18.35
N ILE A 2 38.11 44.43 -18.39
CA ILE A 2 38.23 43.05 -17.83
C ILE A 2 37.81 42.01 -18.90
N LEU A 3 37.34 42.48 -20.07
CA LEU A 3 36.69 41.67 -21.10
C LEU A 3 37.61 41.27 -22.27
N GLU A 4 38.91 41.61 -22.23
CA GLU A 4 39.81 41.41 -23.38
C GLU A 4 40.84 40.29 -23.24
N PHE A 5 40.92 39.58 -22.11
CA PHE A 5 41.89 38.50 -21.94
C PHE A 5 41.35 37.37 -21.06
N LEU A 6 40.36 36.65 -21.58
CA LEU A 6 40.18 35.26 -21.20
C LEU A 6 39.99 34.46 -22.49
N GLU A 7 40.92 33.56 -22.79
CA GLU A 7 40.78 32.66 -23.93
C GLU A 7 39.50 31.82 -23.75
N LYS A 8 38.82 31.43 -24.84
CA LYS A 8 37.60 30.59 -24.77
C LYS A 8 37.76 29.37 -23.85
N LYS A 9 38.98 28.83 -23.77
CA LYS A 9 39.34 27.71 -22.89
C LYS A 9 39.31 28.10 -21.40
N GLU A 10 39.88 29.24 -21.03
CA GLU A 10 39.90 29.71 -19.64
C GLU A 10 38.49 30.02 -19.12
N ILE A 11 37.62 30.55 -19.98
CA ILE A 11 36.20 30.79 -19.62
C ILE A 11 35.44 29.46 -19.46
N SER A 12 35.70 28.49 -20.34
CA SER A 12 35.13 27.14 -20.23
C SER A 12 35.56 26.48 -18.93
N ASP A 13 36.85 26.50 -18.59
CA ASP A 13 37.40 25.94 -17.37
C ASP A 13 36.80 26.62 -16.12
N LEU A 14 36.59 27.94 -16.17
CA LEU A 14 35.90 28.69 -15.12
C LEU A 14 34.43 28.25 -14.96
N PHE A 15 33.69 28.11 -16.06
CA PHE A 15 32.31 27.65 -16.01
C PHE A 15 32.20 26.21 -15.50
N GLU A 16 33.11 25.33 -15.89
CA GLU A 16 33.19 23.97 -15.34
C GLU A 16 33.47 23.98 -13.83
N SER A 17 34.40 24.82 -13.37
CA SER A 17 34.68 24.98 -11.94
C SER A 17 33.46 25.46 -11.15
N ILE A 18 32.67 26.38 -11.70
CA ILE A 18 31.42 26.82 -11.08
C ILE A 18 30.36 25.72 -11.17
N ALA A 19 30.25 25.01 -12.30
CA ALA A 19 29.31 23.91 -12.51
C ALA A 19 29.53 22.77 -11.49
N GLN A 20 30.78 22.48 -11.14
CA GLN A 20 31.12 21.50 -10.10
C GLN A 20 30.48 21.82 -8.74
N ARG A 21 30.21 23.09 -8.44
CA ARG A 21 29.52 23.51 -7.21
C ARG A 21 28.05 23.08 -7.18
N TYR A 22 27.47 22.70 -8.32
CA TYR A 22 26.12 22.14 -8.38
C TYR A 22 26.12 20.62 -8.46
N SER A 23 27.29 19.96 -8.45
CA SER A 23 27.38 18.50 -8.59
C SER A 23 26.79 17.76 -7.39
N GLU A 24 26.37 16.52 -7.64
CA GLU A 24 25.87 15.62 -6.59
C GLU A 24 26.92 15.36 -5.50
N LYS A 25 28.20 15.20 -5.90
CA LYS A 25 29.33 15.05 -4.97
C LYS A 25 29.49 16.24 -4.02
N GLU A 26 29.37 17.46 -4.53
CA GLU A 26 29.41 18.67 -3.70
C GLU A 26 28.20 18.72 -2.75
N SER A 27 27.03 18.26 -3.21
CA SER A 27 25.83 18.17 -2.38
C SER A 27 25.99 17.19 -1.21
N GLU A 28 26.60 16.03 -1.44
CA GLU A 28 26.92 15.07 -0.39
C GLU A 28 27.93 15.64 0.60
N GLN A 29 29.00 16.29 0.12
CA GLN A 29 29.99 16.93 1.00
C GLN A 29 29.40 18.03 1.87
N ILE A 30 28.48 18.83 1.34
CA ILE A 30 27.76 19.84 2.13
C ILE A 30 26.97 19.14 3.22
N ARG A 31 26.20 18.10 2.88
CA ARG A 31 25.43 17.35 3.87
C ARG A 31 26.32 16.82 5.00
N ASP A 32 27.48 16.26 4.66
CA ASP A 32 28.42 15.71 5.64
C ASP A 32 29.10 16.81 6.48
N ARG A 33 29.39 17.99 5.90
CA ARG A 33 29.89 19.14 6.69
C ARG A 33 28.88 19.64 7.71
N TYR A 34 27.59 19.54 7.39
CA TYR A 34 26.51 20.03 8.25
C TYR A 34 25.87 18.92 9.10
N SER A 35 26.32 17.67 9.02
CA SER A 35 25.79 16.55 9.81
C SER A 35 26.12 16.66 11.30
N ASN A 36 27.18 17.39 11.66
CA ASN A 36 27.63 17.60 13.04
C ASN A 36 26.99 18.85 13.71
N LEU A 37 26.16 19.60 12.99
CA LEU A 37 25.41 20.75 13.51
C LEU A 37 24.07 20.31 14.09
N ASP A 38 23.55 21.09 15.05
CA ASP A 38 22.25 20.82 15.68
C ASP A 38 21.17 20.59 14.61
N SER A 39 20.45 19.47 14.76
CA SER A 39 19.43 18.94 13.84
C SER A 39 18.37 19.97 13.42
N LYS A 40 18.17 21.04 14.20
CA LYS A 40 17.25 22.14 13.89
C LYS A 40 17.82 23.22 12.98
N THR A 41 19.13 23.48 13.03
CA THR A 41 19.75 24.61 12.31
C THR A 41 20.47 24.20 11.03
N ALA A 42 20.96 22.96 10.95
CA ALA A 42 21.61 22.44 9.76
C ALA A 42 20.72 22.47 8.49
N PRO A 43 19.43 22.07 8.53
CA PRO A 43 18.57 22.07 7.34
C PRO A 43 18.36 23.47 6.75
N GLN A 44 18.23 24.48 7.61
CA GLN A 44 17.99 25.87 7.20
C GLN A 44 19.22 26.47 6.50
N LYS A 45 20.42 26.25 7.04
CA LYS A 45 21.67 26.73 6.44
C LYS A 45 21.98 26.08 5.09
N ILE A 46 21.68 24.79 4.95
CA ILE A 46 21.82 24.08 3.66
C ILE A 46 20.85 24.67 2.64
N LEU A 47 19.61 24.97 3.04
CA LEU A 47 18.61 25.58 2.17
C LEU A 47 19.08 26.95 1.69
N GLU A 48 19.51 27.84 2.59
CA GLU A 48 20.02 29.18 2.25
C GLU A 48 21.22 29.11 1.30
N LEU A 49 22.15 28.18 1.53
CA LEU A 49 23.29 27.98 0.64
C LEU A 49 22.86 27.60 -0.79
N TRP A 50 21.89 26.69 -0.92
CA TRP A 50 21.36 26.32 -2.24
C TRP A 50 20.57 27.45 -2.88
N TYR A 51 19.82 28.22 -2.11
CA TYR A 51 19.12 29.40 -2.60
C TYR A 51 20.09 30.40 -3.23
N ASN A 52 21.16 30.77 -2.52
CA ASN A 52 22.17 31.71 -3.00
C ASN A 52 22.89 31.17 -4.24
N ARG A 53 23.18 29.86 -4.28
CA ARG A 53 23.79 29.23 -5.46
C ARG A 53 22.85 29.29 -6.68
N VAL A 54 21.55 29.02 -6.50
CA VAL A 54 20.59 29.09 -7.61
C VAL A 54 20.32 30.53 -8.06
N GLU A 55 20.38 31.52 -7.16
CA GLU A 55 20.31 32.94 -7.54
C GLU A 55 21.51 33.34 -8.40
N LEU A 56 22.73 32.98 -7.96
CA LEU A 56 23.95 33.22 -8.73
C LEU A 56 23.89 32.58 -10.13
N LEU A 57 23.31 31.38 -10.25
CA LEU A 57 23.08 30.71 -11.54
C LEU A 57 22.29 31.61 -12.50
N THR A 58 21.21 32.21 -12.01
CA THR A 58 20.32 33.07 -12.79
C THR A 58 20.93 34.45 -13.07
N GLU A 59 21.63 35.05 -12.10
CA GLU A 59 22.27 36.35 -12.27
C GLU A 59 23.38 36.31 -13.33
N ILE A 60 24.23 35.28 -13.30
CA ILE A 60 25.28 35.09 -14.31
C ILE A 60 24.63 34.88 -15.69
N ASP A 61 23.56 34.09 -15.78
CA ASP A 61 22.84 33.88 -17.05
C ASP A 61 22.28 35.19 -17.61
N ASP A 62 21.76 36.07 -16.76
CA ASP A 62 21.22 37.37 -17.16
C ASP A 62 22.32 38.38 -17.55
N LEU A 63 23.46 38.37 -16.85
CA LEU A 63 24.64 39.16 -17.21
C LEU A 63 25.19 38.76 -18.59
N LEU A 64 25.21 37.46 -18.87
CA LEU A 64 25.72 36.91 -20.13
C LEU A 64 24.77 37.12 -21.31
N ARG A 65 23.53 37.60 -21.14
CA ARG A 65 22.62 37.94 -22.26
C ARG A 65 23.25 38.88 -23.29
N LYS A 66 24.18 39.74 -22.86
CA LYS A 66 24.90 40.67 -23.75
C LYS A 66 25.99 39.97 -24.59
N ASN A 67 26.33 38.72 -24.30
CA ASN A 67 27.30 37.90 -25.01
C ASN A 67 26.73 36.48 -25.26
N PRO A 68 25.99 36.27 -26.37
CA PRO A 68 25.25 35.03 -26.62
C PRO A 68 26.11 33.75 -26.66
N GLU A 69 27.36 33.85 -27.13
CA GLU A 69 28.27 32.69 -27.20
C GLU A 69 28.67 32.22 -25.80
N LEU A 70 29.00 33.15 -24.90
CA LEU A 70 29.30 32.81 -23.50
C LEU A 70 28.05 32.36 -22.75
N GLN A 71 26.89 32.96 -23.03
CA GLN A 71 25.64 32.51 -22.43
C GLN A 71 25.31 31.08 -22.83
N LYS A 72 25.51 30.72 -24.10
CA LYS A 72 25.31 29.35 -24.58
C LYS A 72 26.21 28.36 -23.85
N GLU A 73 27.50 28.69 -23.67
CA GLU A 73 28.43 27.83 -22.94
C GLU A 73 28.07 27.71 -21.45
N TRP A 74 27.70 28.81 -20.81
CA TRP A 74 27.20 28.83 -19.43
C TRP A 74 25.96 27.95 -19.24
N ARG A 75 25.00 28.04 -20.17
CA ARG A 75 23.78 27.23 -20.16
C ARG A 75 24.09 25.73 -20.38
N ARG A 76 25.00 25.42 -21.30
CA ARG A 76 25.44 24.05 -21.56
C ARG A 76 26.17 23.41 -20.37
N THR A 77 26.86 24.21 -19.57
CA THR A 77 27.67 23.74 -18.44
C THR A 77 26.90 23.86 -17.12
N ALA A 78 26.80 25.07 -16.56
CA ALA A 78 26.27 25.32 -15.22
C ALA A 78 24.78 25.02 -15.10
N TRP A 79 23.95 25.45 -16.05
CA TRP A 79 22.51 25.14 -16.02
C TRP A 79 22.25 23.64 -16.16
N THR A 80 22.93 22.99 -17.10
CA THR A 80 22.79 21.53 -17.28
C THR A 80 23.22 20.77 -16.02
N ALA A 81 24.31 21.19 -15.36
CA ALA A 81 24.75 20.61 -14.10
C ALA A 81 23.73 20.84 -12.96
N ALA A 82 23.18 22.05 -12.84
CA ALA A 82 22.20 22.40 -11.83
C ALA A 82 20.83 21.71 -12.04
N ILE A 83 20.41 21.52 -13.29
CA ILE A 83 19.25 20.70 -13.63
C ILE A 83 19.53 19.24 -13.28
N SER A 84 20.69 18.72 -13.69
CA SER A 84 21.07 17.33 -13.51
C SER A 84 21.15 16.90 -12.05
N SER A 85 21.64 17.77 -11.16
CA SER A 85 21.70 17.49 -9.73
C SER A 85 20.37 17.70 -9.00
N GLY A 86 19.41 18.36 -9.64
CA GLY A 86 18.12 18.67 -9.03
C GLY A 86 18.10 19.92 -8.14
N VAL A 87 19.25 20.59 -7.94
CA VAL A 87 19.38 21.72 -7.00
C VAL A 87 18.44 22.89 -7.30
N ILE A 88 18.09 23.10 -8.57
CA ILE A 88 17.14 24.15 -8.96
C ILE A 88 15.73 23.93 -8.35
N ALA A 89 15.40 22.71 -7.92
CA ALA A 89 14.14 22.40 -7.26
C ALA A 89 13.98 23.07 -5.88
N HIS A 90 15.06 23.61 -5.31
CA HIS A 90 14.97 24.45 -4.11
C HIS A 90 14.27 25.79 -4.38
N ARG A 91 14.22 26.26 -5.64
CA ARG A 91 13.62 27.56 -6.05
C ARG A 91 12.54 27.34 -7.13
N PRO A 92 11.26 27.26 -6.76
CA PRO A 92 10.18 26.96 -7.70
C PRO A 92 10.12 27.87 -8.95
N PRO A 93 10.33 29.20 -8.87
CA PRO A 93 10.32 30.06 -10.06
C PRO A 93 11.43 29.71 -11.06
N VAL A 94 12.61 29.32 -10.56
CA VAL A 94 13.75 28.93 -11.40
C VAL A 94 13.52 27.54 -12.00
N LEU A 95 12.95 26.62 -11.24
CA LEU A 95 12.52 25.32 -11.74
C LEU A 95 11.49 25.45 -12.87
N GLU A 96 10.50 26.32 -12.71
CA GLU A 96 9.49 26.56 -13.75
C GLU A 96 10.10 27.18 -15.01
N LYS A 97 11.04 28.13 -14.86
CA LYS A 97 11.85 28.65 -15.97
C LYS A 97 12.62 27.52 -16.66
N ALA A 98 13.23 26.61 -15.89
CA ALA A 98 14.01 25.51 -16.44
C ALA A 98 13.17 24.55 -17.28
N PHE A 99 11.95 24.19 -16.86
CA PHE A 99 11.07 23.35 -17.68
C PHE A 99 10.67 24.00 -19.02
N ARG A 100 10.60 25.34 -19.06
CA ARG A 100 10.30 26.09 -20.30
C ARG A 100 11.51 26.20 -21.22
N GLU A 101 12.70 26.46 -20.67
CA GLU A 101 13.90 26.77 -21.45
C GLU A 101 14.79 25.56 -21.73
N PHE A 102 14.69 24.50 -20.92
CA PHE A 102 15.52 23.29 -20.98
C PHE A 102 14.67 22.00 -20.90
N PRO A 103 13.71 21.81 -21.82
CA PRO A 103 12.75 20.70 -21.73
C PRO A 103 13.42 19.32 -21.78
N THR A 104 14.52 19.18 -22.54
CA THR A 104 15.24 17.90 -22.68
C THR A 104 16.00 17.54 -21.40
N GLU A 105 16.75 18.50 -20.86
CA GLU A 105 17.56 18.33 -19.64
C GLU A 105 16.65 18.08 -18.45
N THR A 106 15.59 18.87 -18.31
CA THR A 106 14.64 18.71 -17.19
C THR A 106 13.86 17.39 -17.26
N ALA A 107 13.46 16.94 -18.45
CA ALA A 107 12.82 15.63 -18.61
C ALA A 107 13.74 14.47 -18.24
N LYS A 108 15.03 14.55 -18.61
CA LYS A 108 16.06 13.57 -18.27
C LYS A 108 16.35 13.53 -16.77
N SER A 109 16.28 14.67 -16.09
CA SER A 109 16.64 14.83 -14.68
C SER A 109 15.44 14.95 -13.73
N ALA A 110 14.23 14.65 -14.21
CA ALA A 110 12.98 14.78 -13.45
C ALA A 110 13.00 14.02 -12.11
N LEU A 111 13.63 12.84 -12.06
CA LEU A 111 13.80 12.08 -10.83
C LEU A 111 14.65 12.84 -9.79
N ASN A 112 15.79 13.39 -10.18
CA ASN A 112 16.69 14.14 -9.29
C ASN A 112 16.01 15.44 -8.81
N LEU A 113 15.31 16.13 -9.71
CA LEU A 113 14.49 17.30 -9.38
C LEU A 113 13.42 16.94 -8.33
N PHE A 114 12.76 15.78 -8.48
CA PHE A 114 11.78 15.30 -7.51
C PHE A 114 12.41 14.97 -6.16
N VAL A 115 13.53 14.23 -6.15
CA VAL A 115 14.24 13.87 -4.91
C VAL A 115 14.67 15.13 -4.13
N ALA A 116 15.20 16.14 -4.82
CA ALA A 116 15.56 17.43 -4.22
C ALA A 116 14.32 18.19 -3.70
N ALA A 117 13.23 18.24 -4.47
CA ALA A 117 11.98 18.86 -4.04
C ALA A 117 11.38 18.18 -2.80
N HIS A 118 11.39 16.84 -2.76
CA HIS A 118 10.90 16.06 -1.63
C HIS A 118 11.75 16.30 -0.37
N LYS A 119 13.08 16.19 -0.49
CA LYS A 119 14.02 16.40 0.63
C LYS A 119 13.91 17.80 1.21
N SER A 120 13.70 18.81 0.37
CA SER A 120 13.49 20.20 0.79
C SER A 120 12.05 20.52 1.24
N LYS A 121 11.15 19.53 1.22
CA LYS A 121 9.71 19.70 1.52
C LYS A 121 9.03 20.77 0.66
N ASN A 122 9.53 21.00 -0.56
CA ASN A 122 9.04 22.04 -1.44
C ASN A 122 7.90 21.52 -2.32
N ARG A 123 6.68 21.60 -1.81
CA ARG A 123 5.47 21.10 -2.49
C ARG A 123 5.23 21.79 -3.84
N GLN A 124 5.50 23.09 -3.94
CA GLN A 124 5.34 23.83 -5.19
C GLN A 124 6.25 23.28 -6.29
N SER A 125 7.50 22.92 -5.96
CA SER A 125 8.41 22.27 -6.91
C SER A 125 7.90 20.90 -7.36
N VAL A 126 7.32 20.10 -6.45
CA VAL A 126 6.69 18.82 -6.82
C VAL A 126 5.52 19.04 -7.78
N ASP A 127 4.68 20.05 -7.53
CA ASP A 127 3.54 20.38 -8.41
C ASP A 127 3.99 20.87 -9.80
N ILE A 128 5.11 21.60 -9.89
CA ILE A 128 5.72 21.99 -11.17
C ILE A 128 6.22 20.75 -11.92
N ILE A 129 6.92 19.84 -11.24
CA ILE A 129 7.42 18.59 -11.85
C ILE A 129 6.25 17.76 -12.37
N LEU A 130 5.21 17.58 -11.55
CA LEU A 130 3.98 16.86 -11.89
C LEU A 130 3.37 17.34 -13.22
N LYS A 131 3.26 18.65 -13.42
CA LYS A 131 2.69 19.26 -14.64
C LYS A 131 3.50 18.96 -15.89
N ASN A 132 4.81 18.75 -15.75
CA ASN A 132 5.75 18.60 -16.87
C ASN A 132 6.15 17.15 -17.15
N ILE A 133 5.67 16.16 -16.38
CA ILE A 133 5.88 14.75 -16.70
C ILE A 133 5.07 14.36 -17.94
N THR A 134 5.75 13.85 -18.97
CA THR A 134 5.14 13.42 -20.23
C THR A 134 5.19 11.92 -20.45
N ASN A 135 6.14 11.22 -19.84
CA ASN A 135 6.33 9.77 -19.98
C ASN A 135 6.90 9.15 -18.70
N ALA A 136 6.75 7.82 -18.57
CA ALA A 136 7.25 7.07 -17.42
C ALA A 136 8.78 6.92 -17.37
N ASN A 137 9.51 7.12 -18.47
CA ASN A 137 10.97 6.90 -18.52
C ASN A 137 11.75 7.89 -17.64
N SER A 138 11.16 9.04 -17.36
CA SER A 138 11.65 10.01 -16.37
C SER A 138 11.73 9.44 -14.95
N PHE A 139 10.96 8.38 -14.65
CA PHE A 139 10.91 7.68 -13.38
C PHE A 139 10.95 6.16 -13.63
N PRO A 140 12.10 5.59 -13.97
CA PRO A 140 12.22 4.19 -14.38
C PRO A 140 12.01 3.26 -13.16
N LEU A 141 10.79 2.81 -12.95
CA LEU A 141 10.34 2.11 -11.74
C LEU A 141 11.27 0.96 -11.29
N ASP A 142 11.75 0.13 -12.23
CA ASP A 142 12.64 -1.01 -11.96
C ASP A 142 14.04 -0.64 -11.47
N ARG A 143 14.44 0.63 -11.62
CA ARG A 143 15.77 1.15 -11.24
C ARG A 143 15.71 2.02 -10.00
N LEU A 144 14.52 2.18 -9.41
CA LEU A 144 14.34 3.02 -8.24
C LEU A 144 14.65 2.25 -6.95
N GLU A 145 15.32 2.92 -6.03
CA GLU A 145 15.51 2.45 -4.66
C GLU A 145 14.20 2.51 -3.87
N LYS A 146 14.08 1.67 -2.83
CA LYS A 146 12.88 1.55 -2.00
C LYS A 146 12.46 2.89 -1.41
N GLU A 147 13.40 3.66 -0.86
CA GLU A 147 13.17 4.97 -0.26
C GLU A 147 12.58 5.95 -1.27
N THR A 148 13.09 5.93 -2.50
CA THR A 148 12.63 6.81 -3.58
C THR A 148 11.20 6.44 -4.00
N ILE A 149 10.90 5.14 -4.11
CA ILE A 149 9.54 4.66 -4.40
C ILE A 149 8.58 5.11 -3.29
N ILE A 150 8.93 4.91 -2.03
CA ILE A 150 8.12 5.38 -0.88
C ILE A 150 7.93 6.90 -0.93
N SER A 151 8.97 7.66 -1.25
CA SER A 151 8.86 9.11 -1.43
C SER A 151 7.88 9.49 -2.53
N ILE A 152 7.83 8.77 -3.65
CA ILE A 152 6.84 8.99 -4.72
C ILE A 152 5.43 8.64 -4.24
N LEU A 153 5.26 7.50 -3.56
CA LEU A 153 3.97 7.04 -3.03
C LEU A 153 3.35 8.03 -2.02
N LYS A 154 4.14 8.89 -1.38
CA LYS A 154 3.64 9.99 -0.53
C LYS A 154 2.90 11.10 -1.29
N TYR A 155 3.00 11.14 -2.63
CA TYR A 155 2.35 12.13 -3.48
C TYR A 155 1.32 11.45 -4.40
N PRO A 156 0.05 11.30 -3.96
CA PRO A 156 -1.00 10.62 -4.73
C PRO A 156 -1.12 11.13 -6.19
N ASN A 157 -1.07 12.45 -6.39
CA ASN A 157 -1.17 13.05 -7.72
C ASN A 157 0.02 12.72 -8.64
N LEU A 158 1.22 12.62 -8.06
CA LEU A 158 2.42 12.20 -8.80
C LEU A 158 2.32 10.74 -9.22
N LEU A 159 1.93 9.87 -8.29
CA LEU A 159 1.68 8.47 -8.59
C LEU A 159 0.62 8.32 -9.69
N GLU A 160 -0.52 9.00 -9.57
CA GLU A 160 -1.58 8.94 -10.58
C GLU A 160 -1.08 9.35 -11.96
N LYS A 161 -0.29 10.43 -12.03
CA LYS A 161 0.31 10.86 -13.29
C LYS A 161 1.24 9.79 -13.86
N LEU A 162 2.09 9.18 -13.03
CA LEU A 162 3.03 8.13 -13.44
C LEU A 162 2.31 6.87 -13.95
N LEU A 163 1.24 6.44 -13.27
CA LEU A 163 0.38 5.34 -13.71
C LEU A 163 -0.25 5.64 -15.08
N ARG A 164 -0.75 6.87 -15.30
CA ARG A 164 -1.31 7.29 -16.60
C ARG A 164 -0.28 7.26 -17.73
N VAL A 165 1.00 7.53 -17.44
CA VAL A 165 2.05 7.65 -18.46
C VAL A 165 2.96 6.41 -18.59
N GLY A 166 2.61 5.31 -17.91
CA GLY A 166 3.21 4.00 -18.18
C GLY A 166 3.74 3.21 -16.97
N TRP A 167 3.57 3.67 -15.73
CA TRP A 167 3.84 2.80 -14.57
C TRP A 167 2.82 1.66 -14.51
N ASP A 168 3.32 0.43 -14.39
CA ASP A 168 2.51 -0.75 -14.15
C ASP A 168 2.27 -0.91 -12.63
N PRO A 169 1.02 -0.80 -12.14
CA PRO A 169 0.71 -0.95 -10.72
C PRO A 169 0.97 -2.37 -10.18
N ASN A 170 1.06 -3.37 -11.07
CA ASN A 170 1.27 -4.78 -10.73
C ASN A 170 2.72 -5.24 -10.94
N ARG A 171 3.63 -4.31 -11.23
CA ARG A 171 5.05 -4.62 -11.40
C ARG A 171 5.61 -5.25 -10.12
N ILE A 172 6.22 -6.41 -10.25
CA ILE A 172 7.02 -7.03 -9.18
C ILE A 172 8.39 -6.36 -9.18
N LEU A 173 8.75 -5.78 -8.05
CA LEU A 173 9.95 -4.99 -7.83
C LEU A 173 10.93 -5.80 -6.99
N GLU A 174 12.16 -5.99 -7.45
CA GLU A 174 13.22 -6.59 -6.63
C GLU A 174 14.03 -5.49 -5.94
N LEU A 175 13.77 -5.26 -4.66
CA LEU A 175 14.42 -4.20 -3.90
C LEU A 175 15.44 -4.77 -2.93
N GLU A 176 16.51 -4.02 -2.69
CA GLU A 176 17.54 -4.40 -1.72
C GLU A 176 16.99 -4.37 -0.29
N LYS A 177 17.29 -5.42 0.49
CA LYS A 177 16.97 -5.51 1.90
C LYS A 177 18.18 -5.14 2.75
N TYR A 178 18.06 -4.08 3.54
CA TYR A 178 19.06 -3.70 4.53
C TYR A 178 18.74 -4.33 5.90
N THR A 179 19.74 -4.97 6.52
CA THR A 179 19.69 -5.34 7.93
C THR A 179 19.84 -4.09 8.81
N VAL A 180 19.35 -4.17 10.05
CA VAL A 180 19.22 -3.06 11.02
C VAL A 180 20.54 -2.29 11.28
N ARG A 181 21.70 -2.83 10.89
CA ARG A 181 22.99 -2.13 10.90
C ARG A 181 23.29 -1.61 9.50
N LYS A 182 23.10 -0.31 9.30
CA LYS A 182 23.31 0.47 8.04
C LYS A 182 24.74 0.42 7.46
N GLU A 183 25.65 -0.38 8.01
CA GLU A 183 27.07 -0.44 7.63
C GLU A 183 27.45 -1.73 6.87
N GLU A 184 26.52 -2.69 6.72
CA GLU A 184 26.75 -3.91 5.93
C GLU A 184 26.06 -3.81 4.57
N LYS A 185 26.75 -4.29 3.52
CA LYS A 185 26.22 -4.37 2.15
C LYS A 185 24.87 -5.12 2.14
N PRO A 186 23.91 -4.72 1.29
CA PRO A 186 22.65 -5.44 1.14
C PRO A 186 22.94 -6.90 0.78
N ILE A 187 22.48 -7.82 1.62
CA ILE A 187 22.81 -9.26 1.52
C ILE A 187 21.79 -9.98 0.62
N GLU A 188 20.57 -9.44 0.49
CA GLU A 188 19.46 -10.13 -0.18
C GLU A 188 18.50 -9.14 -0.86
N LYS A 189 17.93 -9.55 -1.99
CA LYS A 189 16.83 -8.84 -2.66
C LYS A 189 15.48 -9.40 -2.23
N GLU A 190 14.48 -8.53 -2.13
CA GLU A 190 13.11 -8.88 -1.78
C GLU A 190 12.12 -8.39 -2.84
N GLU A 191 11.21 -9.27 -3.28
CA GLU A 191 10.18 -8.97 -4.28
C GLU A 191 9.02 -8.17 -3.67
N THR A 192 8.65 -7.00 -4.16
CA THR A 192 7.49 -6.27 -3.63
C THR A 192 6.62 -5.73 -4.75
N THR A 193 5.49 -5.13 -4.40
CA THR A 193 4.65 -4.38 -5.33
C THR A 193 4.40 -2.99 -4.76
N LEU A 194 3.96 -2.05 -5.62
CA LEU A 194 3.54 -0.72 -5.17
C LEU A 194 2.43 -0.81 -4.11
N LEU A 195 1.53 -1.78 -4.27
CA LEU A 195 0.43 -2.02 -3.35
C LEU A 195 0.91 -2.54 -1.99
N ILE A 196 1.83 -3.52 -1.96
CA ILE A 196 2.42 -4.02 -0.71
C ILE A 196 3.20 -2.92 0.02
N LEU A 197 4.04 -2.16 -0.68
CA LEU A 197 4.76 -1.02 -0.08
C LEU A 197 3.81 0.02 0.53
N THR A 198 2.69 0.29 -0.16
CA THR A 198 1.65 1.20 0.34
C THR A 198 0.99 0.68 1.60
N MET A 199 0.82 -0.64 1.74
CA MET A 199 0.22 -1.25 2.93
C MET A 199 1.19 -1.27 4.12
N GLU A 200 2.48 -1.55 3.88
CA GLU A 200 3.50 -1.61 4.94
C GLU A 200 3.84 -0.23 5.54
N ASP A 201 3.95 0.80 4.68
CA ASP A 201 4.45 2.11 5.07
C ASP A 201 3.33 3.05 5.59
N GLU A 202 3.45 3.45 6.85
CA GLU A 202 2.48 4.31 7.54
C GLU A 202 2.54 5.78 7.13
N SER A 203 3.58 6.20 6.42
CA SER A 203 3.72 7.57 5.93
C SER A 203 3.05 7.78 4.57
N VAL A 204 2.66 6.70 3.88
CA VAL A 204 1.88 6.74 2.64
C VAL A 204 0.39 6.86 2.97
N SER A 205 -0.35 7.77 2.31
CA SER A 205 -1.76 8.01 2.62
C SER A 205 -2.70 6.93 2.06
N ASN A 206 -3.96 6.94 2.50
CA ASN A 206 -5.01 6.08 1.94
C ASN A 206 -5.38 6.48 0.50
N ASP A 207 -5.22 7.75 0.14
CA ASP A 207 -5.50 8.24 -1.22
C ASP A 207 -4.59 7.55 -2.26
N THR A 208 -3.32 7.32 -1.90
CA THR A 208 -2.38 6.56 -2.73
C THR A 208 -2.87 5.13 -2.98
N LEU A 209 -3.41 4.47 -1.95
CA LEU A 209 -4.01 3.15 -2.08
C LEU A 209 -5.20 3.17 -3.04
N GLN A 210 -6.12 4.12 -2.87
CA GLN A 210 -7.29 4.25 -3.75
C GLN A 210 -6.90 4.48 -5.20
N ILE A 211 -5.85 5.28 -5.45
CA ILE A 211 -5.30 5.49 -6.79
C ILE A 211 -4.75 4.17 -7.35
N LEU A 212 -3.95 3.42 -6.60
CA LEU A 212 -3.45 2.13 -7.08
C LEU A 212 -4.58 1.19 -7.50
N LEU A 213 -5.62 1.06 -6.66
CA LEU A 213 -6.79 0.23 -6.96
C LEU A 213 -7.55 0.74 -8.18
N LYS A 214 -7.76 2.05 -8.30
CA LYS A 214 -8.40 2.68 -9.47
C LYS A 214 -7.68 2.36 -10.79
N TYR A 215 -6.36 2.22 -10.77
CA TYR A 215 -5.55 1.90 -11.95
C TYR A 215 -5.30 0.39 -12.12
N GLY A 216 -5.99 -0.47 -11.35
CA GLY A 216 -5.96 -1.92 -11.54
C GLY A 216 -4.85 -2.64 -10.78
N ALA A 217 -4.35 -2.08 -9.68
CA ALA A 217 -3.50 -2.83 -8.76
C ALA A 217 -4.25 -4.05 -8.21
N ASN A 218 -3.66 -5.23 -8.36
CA ASN A 218 -4.23 -6.50 -8.00
C ASN A 218 -4.00 -6.78 -6.51
N SER A 219 -5.08 -6.72 -5.74
CA SER A 219 -5.09 -7.00 -4.30
C SER A 219 -4.81 -8.46 -3.93
N SER A 220 -4.91 -9.39 -4.89
CA SER A 220 -4.53 -10.80 -4.72
C SER A 220 -3.11 -11.12 -5.19
N LEU A 221 -2.34 -10.14 -5.66
CA LEU A 221 -0.96 -10.37 -6.13
C LEU A 221 -0.01 -10.53 -4.94
N GLY A 222 0.34 -11.78 -4.65
CA GLY A 222 1.33 -12.14 -3.64
C GLY A 222 2.76 -12.13 -4.18
N VAL A 223 3.72 -11.82 -3.30
CA VAL A 223 5.16 -11.82 -3.60
C VAL A 223 5.91 -12.73 -2.64
N LYS A 224 7.06 -13.26 -3.06
CA LYS A 224 7.85 -14.14 -2.21
C LYS A 224 8.61 -13.35 -1.14
N ARG A 225 8.53 -13.82 0.09
CA ARG A 225 9.29 -13.31 1.25
C ARG A 225 9.94 -14.46 1.98
N LYS A 226 11.03 -14.16 2.67
CA LYS A 226 11.67 -15.10 3.61
C LYS A 226 11.61 -14.55 5.02
N SER A 227 11.14 -15.39 5.95
CA SER A 227 11.22 -15.14 7.39
C SER A 227 11.77 -16.38 8.06
N GLU A 228 12.79 -16.24 8.91
CA GLU A 228 13.40 -17.35 9.66
C GLU A 228 13.81 -18.54 8.76
N GLY A 229 14.28 -18.25 7.54
CA GLY A 229 14.69 -19.27 6.56
C GLY A 229 13.54 -19.99 5.84
N LYS A 230 12.28 -19.64 6.11
CA LYS A 230 11.10 -20.17 5.42
C LYS A 230 10.57 -19.16 4.41
N GLU A 231 10.34 -19.64 3.18
CA GLU A 231 9.68 -18.87 2.13
C GLU A 231 8.16 -18.87 2.36
N TYR A 232 7.54 -17.70 2.22
CA TYR A 232 6.09 -17.53 2.26
C TYR A 232 5.66 -16.49 1.23
N LEU A 233 4.38 -16.52 0.86
CA LEU A 233 3.76 -15.52 0.01
C LEU A 233 3.17 -14.40 0.87
N LEU A 234 3.67 -13.18 0.68
CA LEU A 234 3.15 -11.98 1.29
C LEU A 234 2.11 -11.35 0.35
N TYR A 235 0.93 -11.07 0.88
CA TYR A 235 -0.16 -10.42 0.15
C TYR A 235 -0.38 -8.99 0.69
N PRO A 236 -0.95 -8.07 -0.10
CA PRO A 236 -1.25 -6.72 0.35
C PRO A 236 -2.01 -6.64 1.68
N LEU A 237 -3.00 -7.51 1.88
CA LEU A 237 -3.81 -7.51 3.10
C LEU A 237 -2.99 -7.92 4.33
N THR A 238 -2.12 -8.92 4.21
CA THR A 238 -1.31 -9.47 5.31
C THR A 238 -0.04 -8.66 5.58
N ALA A 239 0.41 -7.85 4.62
CA ALA A 239 1.49 -6.88 4.81
C ALA A 239 1.19 -5.82 5.90
N ASN A 240 -0.07 -5.73 6.33
CA ASN A 240 -0.54 -4.78 7.32
C ASN A 240 -0.66 -5.35 8.75
N ASP A 241 -0.32 -6.62 8.99
CA ASP A 241 -0.68 -7.36 10.22
C ASP A 241 0.21 -7.12 11.47
N ASN A 242 1.09 -6.11 11.47
CA ASN A 242 1.92 -5.84 12.64
C ASN A 242 1.13 -5.17 13.79
N TYR A 243 1.10 -5.85 14.95
CA TYR A 243 0.35 -5.61 16.21
C TYR A 243 0.18 -4.18 16.75
N ARG A 244 0.89 -3.17 16.23
CA ARG A 244 0.69 -1.75 16.57
C ARG A 244 -0.17 -1.08 15.49
N ASN A 245 -1.44 -1.49 15.39
CA ASN A 245 -2.34 -0.99 14.33
C ASN A 245 -2.71 0.49 14.53
N GLY A 246 -1.94 1.38 13.91
CA GLY A 246 -2.30 2.79 13.71
C GLY A 246 -3.62 2.94 12.93
N ILE A 247 -4.35 4.04 13.18
CA ILE A 247 -5.67 4.32 12.56
C ILE A 247 -5.61 4.20 11.02
N LEU A 248 -4.52 4.68 10.42
CA LEU A 248 -4.33 4.67 8.97
C LEU A 248 -4.19 3.25 8.39
N LYS A 249 -3.51 2.33 9.09
CA LYS A 249 -3.40 0.94 8.67
C LYS A 249 -4.77 0.27 8.62
N LYS A 250 -5.60 0.44 9.64
CA LYS A 250 -6.98 -0.08 9.64
C LYS A 250 -7.81 0.49 8.49
N LEU A 251 -7.65 1.78 8.20
CA LEU A 251 -8.34 2.43 7.08
C LEU A 251 -7.92 1.84 5.72
N LYS A 252 -6.63 1.57 5.53
CA LYS A 252 -6.10 0.94 4.31
C LYS A 252 -6.64 -0.48 4.11
N SER A 253 -6.60 -1.33 5.14
CA SER A 253 -7.20 -2.67 5.06
C SER A 253 -8.67 -2.61 4.72
N ARG A 254 -9.42 -1.71 5.35
CA ARG A 254 -10.85 -1.53 5.06
C ARG A 254 -11.08 -1.14 3.60
N THR A 255 -10.33 -0.16 3.09
CA THR A 255 -10.41 0.29 1.69
C THR A 255 -10.12 -0.84 0.71
N LEU A 256 -9.12 -1.69 1.01
CA LEU A 256 -8.74 -2.83 0.18
C LEU A 256 -9.85 -3.90 0.09
N ILE A 257 -10.60 -4.08 1.18
CA ILE A 257 -11.67 -5.09 1.30
C ILE A 257 -13.01 -4.57 0.74
N GLU A 258 -13.28 -3.27 0.84
CA GLU A 258 -14.59 -2.68 0.51
C GLU A 258 -14.99 -2.90 -0.95
N GLY A 259 -14.09 -2.77 -1.91
CA GLY A 259 -14.38 -2.99 -3.33
C GLY A 259 -14.89 -4.42 -3.63
N PRO A 260 -14.08 -5.45 -3.35
CA PRO A 260 -14.49 -6.85 -3.53
C PRO A 260 -15.79 -7.21 -2.78
N LEU A 261 -15.98 -6.71 -1.56
CA LEU A 261 -17.23 -6.93 -0.82
C LEU A 261 -18.42 -6.22 -1.46
N GLN A 262 -18.25 -5.01 -1.97
CA GLN A 262 -19.32 -4.26 -2.63
C GLN A 262 -19.76 -4.95 -3.92
N GLU A 263 -18.82 -5.46 -4.72
CA GLU A 263 -19.13 -6.25 -5.92
C GLU A 263 -19.90 -7.52 -5.54
N PHE A 264 -19.44 -8.24 -4.51
CA PHE A 264 -20.11 -9.41 -3.99
C PHE A 264 -21.54 -9.10 -3.53
N HIS A 265 -21.73 -8.02 -2.76
CA HIS A 265 -23.06 -7.62 -2.27
C HIS A 265 -23.97 -7.08 -3.37
N THR A 266 -23.42 -6.52 -4.44
CA THR A 266 -24.19 -6.13 -5.63
C THR A 266 -24.71 -7.35 -6.37
N LYS A 267 -23.88 -8.39 -6.49
CA LYS A 267 -24.25 -9.68 -7.10
C LYS A 267 -25.21 -10.49 -6.21
N TYR A 268 -25.01 -10.44 -4.89
CA TYR A 268 -25.78 -11.20 -3.90
C TYR A 268 -26.34 -10.27 -2.80
N PRO A 269 -27.35 -9.43 -3.11
CA PRO A 269 -27.89 -8.45 -2.16
C PRO A 269 -28.51 -9.10 -0.92
N ILE A 270 -29.04 -10.32 -1.07
CA ILE A 270 -29.68 -11.07 0.02
C ILE A 270 -28.68 -11.66 1.02
N TYR A 271 -27.39 -11.73 0.67
CA TYR A 271 -26.38 -12.38 1.51
C TYR A 271 -26.23 -11.70 2.88
N SER A 272 -26.21 -10.36 2.90
CA SER A 272 -26.11 -9.58 4.14
C SER A 272 -27.34 -9.77 5.04
N VAL A 273 -28.52 -9.95 4.43
CA VAL A 273 -29.77 -10.18 5.16
C VAL A 273 -29.75 -11.57 5.81
N LEU A 274 -29.33 -12.61 5.09
CA LEU A 274 -29.17 -13.94 5.65
C LEU A 274 -28.12 -14.00 6.74
N LYS A 275 -26.99 -13.33 6.52
CA LYS A 275 -25.92 -13.17 7.50
C LYS A 275 -26.47 -12.59 8.80
N TYR A 276 -27.21 -11.48 8.71
CA TYR A 276 -27.86 -10.86 9.86
C TYR A 276 -28.84 -11.81 10.57
N TYR A 277 -29.68 -12.56 9.84
CA TYR A 277 -30.58 -13.53 10.46
C TYR A 277 -29.85 -14.67 11.16
N ALA A 278 -28.70 -15.10 10.64
CA ALA A 278 -27.85 -16.08 11.32
C ALA A 278 -27.27 -15.50 12.62
N GLU A 279 -26.76 -14.27 12.59
CA GLU A 279 -26.21 -13.57 13.77
C GLU A 279 -27.26 -13.37 14.88
N GLU A 280 -28.48 -12.97 14.51
CA GLU A 280 -29.62 -12.77 15.42
C GLU A 280 -30.30 -14.08 15.84
N ARG A 281 -29.84 -15.22 15.32
CA ARG A 281 -30.43 -16.55 15.54
C ARG A 281 -31.92 -16.64 15.16
N ASN A 282 -32.35 -15.88 14.16
CA ASN A 282 -33.73 -15.87 13.70
C ASN A 282 -34.01 -17.06 12.75
N VAL A 283 -34.31 -18.23 13.33
CA VAL A 283 -34.52 -19.49 12.60
C VAL A 283 -35.58 -19.35 11.50
N GLN A 284 -36.71 -18.70 11.79
CA GLN A 284 -37.82 -18.56 10.86
C GLN A 284 -37.44 -17.70 9.64
N ALA A 285 -36.84 -16.52 9.88
CA ALA A 285 -36.44 -15.62 8.80
C ALA A 285 -35.29 -16.21 7.97
N PHE A 286 -34.34 -16.89 8.63
CA PHE A 286 -33.23 -17.58 7.97
C PHE A 286 -33.74 -18.69 7.02
N THR A 287 -34.61 -19.58 7.51
CA THR A 287 -35.19 -20.69 6.73
C THR A 287 -35.99 -20.19 5.53
N LYS A 288 -36.87 -19.19 5.77
CA LYS A 288 -37.72 -18.61 4.74
C LYS A 288 -36.89 -17.99 3.62
N THR A 289 -35.84 -17.27 3.97
CA THR A 289 -34.96 -16.59 3.00
C THR A 289 -34.12 -17.59 2.21
N LEU A 290 -33.66 -18.69 2.83
CA LEU A 290 -32.89 -19.73 2.16
C LEU A 290 -33.65 -20.48 1.07
N SER A 291 -34.96 -20.63 1.21
CA SER A 291 -35.79 -21.45 0.31
C SER A 291 -35.88 -20.90 -1.12
N GLY A 292 -35.45 -19.66 -1.35
CA GLY A 292 -35.51 -19.00 -2.66
C GLY A 292 -34.15 -18.68 -3.29
N ILE A 293 -33.03 -19.18 -2.75
CA ILE A 293 -31.69 -18.74 -3.19
C ILE A 293 -30.68 -19.89 -3.33
N ASP A 294 -29.62 -19.66 -4.09
CA ASP A 294 -28.46 -20.56 -4.17
C ASP A 294 -27.37 -20.16 -3.18
N LEU A 295 -27.48 -20.67 -1.95
CA LEU A 295 -26.47 -20.44 -0.90
C LEU A 295 -25.10 -21.02 -1.26
N ILE A 296 -25.05 -22.13 -1.99
CA ILE A 296 -23.79 -22.82 -2.32
C ILE A 296 -22.96 -21.94 -3.25
N ALA A 297 -23.57 -21.35 -4.28
CA ALA A 297 -22.88 -20.43 -5.18
C ALA A 297 -22.32 -19.20 -4.44
N MET A 298 -23.12 -18.61 -3.53
CA MET A 298 -22.71 -17.46 -2.73
C MET A 298 -21.53 -17.78 -1.81
N GLU A 299 -21.62 -18.89 -1.07
CA GLU A 299 -20.55 -19.33 -0.18
C GLU A 299 -19.28 -19.67 -0.95
N LYS A 300 -19.37 -20.36 -2.10
CA LYS A 300 -18.19 -20.62 -2.95
C LYS A 300 -17.50 -19.35 -3.40
N GLU A 301 -18.27 -18.32 -3.77
CA GLU A 301 -17.70 -17.06 -4.21
C GLU A 301 -17.09 -16.26 -3.05
N MET A 302 -17.73 -16.22 -1.88
CA MET A 302 -17.13 -15.64 -0.68
C MET A 302 -15.82 -16.37 -0.32
N ARG A 303 -15.81 -17.71 -0.41
CA ARG A 303 -14.62 -18.52 -0.17
C ARG A 303 -13.53 -18.29 -1.20
N ARG A 304 -13.89 -18.04 -2.47
CA ARG A 304 -12.93 -17.64 -3.51
C ARG A 304 -12.26 -16.31 -3.12
N LEU A 305 -13.04 -15.30 -2.75
CA LEU A 305 -12.51 -14.00 -2.29
C LEU A 305 -11.59 -14.15 -1.08
N GLN A 306 -11.94 -15.03 -0.14
CA GLN A 306 -11.11 -15.36 1.02
C GLN A 306 -9.81 -16.06 0.66
N LYS A 307 -9.86 -17.06 -0.24
CA LYS A 307 -8.67 -17.80 -0.72
C LYS A 307 -7.71 -16.90 -1.50
N GLU A 308 -8.25 -15.90 -2.18
CA GLU A 308 -7.48 -14.89 -2.92
C GLU A 308 -6.99 -13.74 -2.03
N ASN A 309 -7.22 -13.80 -0.71
CA ASN A 309 -6.88 -12.75 0.27
C ASN A 309 -7.50 -11.37 -0.03
N LEU A 310 -8.61 -11.35 -0.77
CA LEU A 310 -9.36 -10.14 -1.10
C LEU A 310 -10.25 -9.68 0.06
N VAL A 311 -10.72 -10.65 0.84
CA VAL A 311 -11.49 -10.42 2.07
C VAL A 311 -10.94 -11.32 3.17
N PRO A 312 -10.94 -10.87 4.43
CA PRO A 312 -10.35 -11.64 5.51
C PRO A 312 -11.17 -12.91 5.77
N MET A 313 -10.46 -14.04 5.99
CA MET A 313 -11.06 -15.21 6.62
C MET A 313 -11.40 -14.96 8.10
N GLU A 314 -10.71 -14.05 8.77
CA GLU A 314 -10.93 -13.74 10.19
C GLU A 314 -10.93 -12.22 10.38
N ILE A 315 -11.98 -11.64 10.96
CA ILE A 315 -11.84 -10.33 11.60
C ILE A 315 -11.12 -10.61 12.93
N PRO A 316 -9.86 -10.19 13.13
CA PRO A 316 -9.14 -10.54 14.35
C PRO A 316 -9.78 -9.80 15.52
N ARG A 317 -10.57 -10.51 16.33
CA ARG A 317 -10.87 -10.08 17.70
C ARG A 317 -9.92 -10.81 18.63
N VAL A 318 -8.93 -10.07 19.12
CA VAL A 318 -8.00 -10.50 20.16
C VAL A 318 -8.80 -11.06 21.34
N GLY A 319 -8.59 -12.34 21.68
CA GLY A 319 -8.93 -12.90 22.99
C GLY A 319 -10.02 -13.97 23.09
N ARG A 320 -10.69 -14.37 21.99
CA ARG A 320 -11.56 -15.57 21.97
C ARG A 320 -11.44 -16.27 20.62
N ASN A 321 -11.53 -17.60 20.60
CA ASN A 321 -11.41 -18.48 19.43
C ASN A 321 -11.87 -17.78 18.14
N GLY A 322 -10.92 -17.62 17.21
CA GLY A 322 -11.12 -16.94 15.93
C GLY A 322 -12.23 -17.62 15.15
N SER A 323 -13.33 -16.90 14.97
CA SER A 323 -14.40 -17.31 14.06
C SER A 323 -14.45 -16.33 12.91
N ASP A 324 -14.49 -16.86 11.69
CA ASP A 324 -14.79 -16.11 10.48
C ASP A 324 -16.15 -15.43 10.64
N GLN A 325 -16.16 -14.10 10.75
CA GLN A 325 -17.40 -13.31 10.77
C GLN A 325 -17.69 -12.67 9.41
N THR A 326 -16.91 -13.00 8.38
CA THR A 326 -17.08 -12.45 7.03
C THR A 326 -18.12 -13.27 6.25
N SER A 327 -18.07 -14.61 6.37
CA SER A 327 -18.98 -15.54 5.67
C SER A 327 -20.20 -16.00 6.52
N ILE A 328 -21.29 -16.46 5.87
CA ILE A 328 -22.42 -17.08 6.61
C ILE A 328 -21.95 -18.42 7.18
N LEU A 329 -21.18 -19.20 6.43
CA LEU A 329 -20.54 -20.42 6.95
C LEU A 329 -19.78 -20.14 8.25
N GLY A 330 -18.94 -19.12 8.24
CA GLY A 330 -18.15 -18.70 9.38
C GLY A 330 -19.02 -18.38 10.59
N ILE A 331 -20.04 -17.53 10.41
CA ILE A 331 -20.99 -17.18 11.47
C ILE A 331 -21.72 -18.41 12.00
N VAL A 332 -22.31 -19.21 11.12
CA VAL A 332 -23.08 -20.39 11.52
C VAL A 332 -22.19 -21.40 12.25
N SER A 333 -20.96 -21.61 11.78
CA SER A 333 -19.99 -22.46 12.48
C SER A 333 -19.55 -21.90 13.84
N SER A 334 -19.48 -20.57 13.98
CA SER A 334 -19.15 -19.89 15.25
C SER A 334 -20.25 -20.01 16.30
N LEU A 335 -21.49 -20.28 15.88
CA LEU A 335 -22.60 -20.54 16.78
C LEU A 335 -22.48 -21.90 17.49
N ALA A 336 -21.42 -22.68 17.22
CA ALA A 336 -21.19 -23.99 17.80
C ALA A 336 -21.22 -23.94 19.33
N THR A 337 -22.00 -24.85 19.89
CA THR A 337 -22.11 -25.07 21.33
C THR A 337 -21.68 -26.49 21.65
N ALA A 338 -21.12 -26.72 22.84
CA ALA A 338 -20.86 -28.08 23.31
C ALA A 338 -22.16 -28.90 23.27
N TYR A 339 -22.06 -30.12 22.75
CA TYR A 339 -23.21 -31.05 22.67
C TYR A 339 -23.03 -32.27 23.60
N PHE A 340 -21.78 -32.65 23.86
CA PHE A 340 -21.42 -33.75 24.76
C PHE A 340 -20.49 -33.26 25.86
N LYS A 341 -21.03 -33.09 27.07
CA LYS A 341 -20.22 -32.77 28.25
C LYS A 341 -19.43 -33.99 28.74
N TYR A 342 -20.04 -35.19 28.66
CA TYR A 342 -19.48 -36.48 29.07
C TYR A 342 -19.87 -37.61 28.09
N GLU A 343 -19.28 -38.79 28.25
CA GLU A 343 -19.60 -39.94 27.38
C GLU A 343 -21.04 -40.40 27.61
N GLY A 344 -21.86 -40.40 26.55
CA GLY A 344 -23.26 -40.80 26.63
C GLY A 344 -24.21 -39.79 27.29
N THR A 345 -23.74 -38.67 27.84
CA THR A 345 -24.59 -37.63 28.45
C THR A 345 -24.75 -36.44 27.51
N ARG A 346 -25.96 -36.28 26.94
CA ARG A 346 -26.33 -35.15 26.07
C ARG A 346 -26.62 -33.91 26.92
N GLU A 347 -26.12 -32.74 26.52
CA GLU A 347 -26.54 -31.47 27.13
C GLU A 347 -27.93 -31.08 26.61
N CYS A 348 -28.75 -30.52 27.50
CA CYS A 348 -30.05 -30.01 27.09
C CYS A 348 -29.92 -28.60 26.53
N LEU A 349 -30.32 -28.42 25.27
CA LEU A 349 -30.29 -27.10 24.62
C LEU A 349 -31.55 -26.32 24.99
N THR A 350 -31.38 -25.05 25.39
CA THR A 350 -32.48 -24.13 25.72
C THR A 350 -32.27 -22.76 25.05
N GLY A 351 -33.38 -22.10 24.69
CA GLY A 351 -33.39 -20.73 24.17
C GLY A 351 -32.43 -20.49 23.00
N ARG A 352 -31.48 -19.57 23.15
CA ARG A 352 -30.52 -19.21 22.09
C ARG A 352 -29.62 -20.36 21.62
N HIS A 353 -29.44 -21.40 22.44
CA HIS A 353 -28.65 -22.56 22.06
C HIS A 353 -29.41 -23.50 21.11
N SER A 354 -30.72 -23.66 21.32
CA SER A 354 -31.56 -24.42 20.38
C SER A 354 -31.70 -23.71 19.04
N GLU A 355 -31.87 -22.39 19.05
CA GLU A 355 -31.95 -21.57 17.82
C GLU A 355 -30.64 -21.64 16.99
N ALA A 356 -29.49 -21.58 17.68
CA ALA A 356 -28.18 -21.75 17.06
C ALA A 356 -28.03 -23.12 16.40
N PHE A 357 -28.40 -24.19 17.09
CA PHE A 357 -28.33 -25.56 16.56
C PHE A 357 -29.24 -25.74 15.34
N GLU A 358 -30.46 -25.20 15.37
CA GLU A 358 -31.37 -25.27 14.23
C GLU A 358 -30.81 -24.56 13.00
N ILE A 359 -30.25 -23.35 13.16
CA ILE A 359 -29.58 -22.65 12.05
C ILE A 359 -28.41 -23.47 11.49
N GLN A 360 -27.63 -24.11 12.36
CA GLN A 360 -26.54 -24.99 11.95
C GLN A 360 -27.02 -26.21 11.17
N LYS A 361 -28.09 -26.86 11.64
CA LYS A 361 -28.70 -28.02 10.97
C LYS A 361 -29.27 -27.64 9.61
N ILE A 362 -29.99 -26.52 9.53
CA ILE A 362 -30.51 -25.97 8.27
C ILE A 362 -29.37 -25.70 7.29
N PHE A 363 -28.34 -24.99 7.73
CA PHE A 363 -27.18 -24.67 6.89
C PHE A 363 -26.48 -25.94 6.41
N TYR A 364 -26.20 -26.90 7.31
CA TYR A 364 -25.59 -28.19 6.98
C TYR A 364 -26.36 -28.98 5.91
N ASN A 365 -27.70 -28.99 6.02
CA ASN A 365 -28.55 -29.65 5.04
C ASN A 365 -28.50 -28.98 3.67
N VAL A 366 -28.50 -27.63 3.63
CA VAL A 366 -28.43 -26.86 2.39
C VAL A 366 -27.10 -27.07 1.67
N ILE A 367 -25.98 -27.04 2.40
CA ILE A 367 -24.65 -27.28 1.82
C ILE A 367 -24.35 -28.77 1.60
N GLY A 368 -25.24 -29.68 2.04
CA GLY A 368 -24.96 -31.12 2.11
C GLY A 368 -24.65 -31.79 0.78
N LYS A 369 -24.97 -31.14 -0.35
CA LYS A 369 -24.62 -31.58 -1.72
C LYS A 369 -23.21 -31.16 -2.14
N ASP A 370 -22.52 -30.33 -1.36
CA ASP A 370 -21.19 -29.80 -1.63
C ASP A 370 -20.18 -30.32 -0.58
N GLU A 371 -19.38 -31.32 -0.97
CA GLU A 371 -18.45 -31.98 -0.05
C GLU A 371 -17.37 -31.04 0.50
N ASP A 372 -16.94 -30.04 -0.26
CA ASP A 372 -15.90 -29.09 0.17
C ASP A 372 -16.42 -28.13 1.26
N LEU A 373 -17.60 -27.54 1.04
CA LEU A 373 -18.24 -26.68 2.04
C LEU A 373 -18.60 -27.47 3.30
N LYS A 374 -19.11 -28.70 3.12
CA LYS A 374 -19.48 -29.59 4.22
C LYS A 374 -18.28 -29.97 5.09
N ARG A 375 -17.17 -30.40 4.46
CA ARG A 375 -15.92 -30.71 5.16
C ARG A 375 -15.45 -29.49 5.96
N PHE A 376 -15.40 -28.32 5.32
CA PHE A 376 -14.92 -27.12 6.00
C PHE A 376 -15.83 -26.64 7.13
N PHE A 377 -17.14 -26.74 6.95
CA PHE A 377 -18.10 -26.42 8.01
C PHE A 377 -17.89 -27.31 9.23
N LEU A 378 -17.72 -28.62 9.04
CA LEU A 378 -17.44 -29.57 10.13
C LEU A 378 -16.08 -29.29 10.82
N GLU A 379 -15.04 -28.94 10.06
CA GLU A 379 -13.75 -28.53 10.61
C GLU A 379 -13.88 -27.28 11.51
N ASN A 380 -14.61 -26.27 11.06
CA ASN A 380 -14.84 -25.05 11.85
C ASN A 380 -15.73 -25.28 13.06
N LEU A 381 -16.74 -26.15 12.94
CA LEU A 381 -17.53 -26.60 14.09
C LEU A 381 -16.63 -27.26 15.14
N GLY A 382 -15.72 -28.15 14.74
CA GLY A 382 -14.77 -28.80 15.66
C GLY A 382 -13.79 -27.83 16.35
N LYS A 383 -13.45 -26.70 15.71
CA LYS A 383 -12.65 -25.63 16.34
C LYS A 383 -13.46 -24.81 17.34
N SER A 384 -14.74 -24.59 17.05
CA SER A 384 -15.61 -23.66 17.77
C SER A 384 -16.43 -24.33 18.87
N GLY A 385 -16.63 -25.65 18.81
CA GLY A 385 -17.36 -26.45 19.78
C GLY A 385 -16.70 -27.80 20.05
N THR A 386 -17.16 -28.47 21.09
CA THR A 386 -16.67 -29.79 21.51
C THR A 386 -17.67 -30.87 21.12
N PHE A 387 -17.47 -31.42 19.92
CA PHE A 387 -18.30 -32.49 19.36
C PHE A 387 -17.53 -33.81 19.35
N ARG A 388 -18.16 -34.90 19.82
CA ARG A 388 -17.55 -36.24 19.81
C ARG A 388 -17.77 -37.02 18.50
N LYS A 389 -18.80 -36.64 17.71
CA LYS A 389 -19.18 -37.18 16.40
C LYS A 389 -19.80 -36.05 15.56
N ASP A 390 -20.11 -36.31 14.29
CA ASP A 390 -20.89 -35.39 13.44
C ASP A 390 -22.19 -34.99 14.17
N PRO A 391 -22.35 -33.71 14.57
CA PRO A 391 -23.43 -33.28 15.45
C PRO A 391 -24.82 -33.35 14.82
N PHE A 392 -24.93 -33.60 13.51
CA PHE A 392 -26.22 -33.67 12.81
C PHE A 392 -26.67 -35.11 12.51
N LYS A 393 -25.91 -36.12 12.94
CA LYS A 393 -26.32 -37.54 12.84
C LYS A 393 -27.23 -38.01 13.98
N GLU A 394 -27.22 -37.29 15.10
CA GLU A 394 -28.04 -37.60 16.27
C GLU A 394 -28.80 -36.33 16.68
N ASP A 395 -30.14 -36.40 16.79
CA ASP A 395 -30.92 -35.24 17.24
C ASP A 395 -30.63 -34.90 18.71
N PRO A 396 -30.45 -33.61 19.05
CA PRO A 396 -30.21 -33.16 20.41
C PRO A 396 -31.48 -33.24 21.26
N VAL A 397 -31.28 -33.28 22.57
CA VAL A 397 -32.39 -33.16 23.52
C VAL A 397 -32.68 -31.67 23.71
N PHE A 398 -33.84 -31.24 23.22
CA PHE A 398 -34.36 -29.89 23.45
C PHE A 398 -35.18 -29.88 24.73
N CYS A 399 -34.79 -29.06 25.71
CA CYS A 399 -35.61 -28.82 26.88
C CYS A 399 -36.51 -27.63 26.55
N GLY A 400 -37.82 -27.85 26.57
CA GLY A 400 -38.80 -26.78 26.37
C GLY A 400 -38.47 -25.58 27.27
N THR A 401 -38.52 -24.39 26.70
CA THR A 401 -38.58 -23.15 27.50
C THR A 401 -39.75 -23.30 28.46
N TYR A 402 -39.51 -23.08 29.76
CA TYR A 402 -40.56 -22.94 30.76
C TYR A 402 -41.72 -22.13 30.17
N ASP A 403 -42.88 -22.76 30.02
CA ASP A 403 -44.13 -22.04 29.92
C ASP A 403 -44.18 -21.11 31.13
N LYS A 404 -44.21 -19.80 30.86
CA LYS A 404 -44.60 -18.81 31.87
C LYS A 404 -46.03 -19.16 32.29
N ILE A 405 -46.18 -19.68 33.50
CA ILE A 405 -47.44 -19.58 34.25
C ILE A 405 -47.60 -18.15 34.72
#